data_AF-A0A0H5CET6-F1
#
_entry.id   AF-A0A0H5CET6-F1
#
_cell.length_a   1.000
_cell.length_b   1.000
_cell.length_c   1.000
_cell.angle_alpha   90.00
_cell.angle_beta   90.00
_cell.angle_gamma   90.00
#
_symmetry.space_group_name_H-M   'P 1'
#
loop_
_entity.id
_entity.type
_entity.pdbx_description
1 polymer ?
#
loop_
_entity_poly.entity_id
_entity_poly.type
_entity_poly.pdbx_seq_one_letter_code
_entity_poly.pdbx_strand_id
1 'polypeptide(L)'
;MQVFVSHAEPERDLAAKLRADLAGMGNQVAFDRGVSTGPTWWDGVLRRIQRCDAVIFVLSPDSLRSPGCMASVRYARQLRRPVLTVRAHPMAVPAELVDTEVFDPVVAGADRARALRMALLSLPPAPHLPDPLPRPPLVPYLDAYFELLDQPSIERAEQHAMLAELRQRMRDQSEQAAVWSLLAQLRGRSDVAPGVAEELEKMLAPGWRPDPEGRVERRYWDGQAWTTLVRHDGREFNERRVPPPDASWPSQRIPAVTGTSAVAGAASRIDRRKLLAGAVALVLAAGVVVGSVLFFREEPVSPIRTARVFVDAVNVQDTKALAGVTCASDKNRTDQVFLAGGFRLTLESVDGESDRPTFTVLATDMSTGGVDRRTFPLIQEDGEWRVCSL
;
A
#
# COMPACT_ATOMS: atom_id res chain seq x y z
N MET A 1 32.11 -0.10 -19.79
CA MET A 1 30.85 0.61 -19.49
C MET A 1 30.34 0.20 -18.12
N GLN A 2 29.52 1.03 -17.47
CA GLN A 2 28.71 0.62 -16.33
C GLN A 2 27.39 0.03 -16.81
N VAL A 3 27.10 -1.20 -16.43
CA VAL A 3 25.89 -1.92 -16.85
C VAL A 3 25.08 -2.27 -15.62
N PHE A 4 23.79 -1.94 -15.62
CA PHE A 4 22.87 -2.39 -14.59
C PHE A 4 22.02 -3.53 -15.14
N VAL A 5 21.95 -4.66 -14.43
CA VAL A 5 21.14 -5.81 -14.84
C VAL A 5 19.93 -5.95 -13.92
N SER A 6 18.74 -5.92 -14.51
CA SER A 6 17.46 -6.13 -13.85
C SER A 6 16.90 -7.50 -14.24
N HIS A 7 16.57 -8.33 -13.24
CA HIS A 7 16.06 -9.69 -13.41
C HIS A 7 15.16 -10.06 -12.23
N ALA A 8 14.25 -11.03 -12.40
CA ALA A 8 13.52 -11.57 -11.27
C ALA A 8 14.31 -12.70 -10.60
N GLU A 9 13.86 -13.07 -9.41
CA GLU A 9 14.53 -14.05 -8.55
C GLU A 9 14.76 -15.39 -9.31
N PRO A 10 13.80 -15.98 -10.05
CA PRO A 10 14.05 -17.22 -10.79
C PRO A 10 15.19 -17.16 -11.82
N GLU A 11 15.54 -15.99 -12.36
CA GLU A 11 16.60 -15.85 -13.37
C GLU A 11 18.00 -15.55 -12.80
N ARG A 12 18.21 -15.72 -11.49
CA ARG A 12 19.52 -15.50 -10.83
C ARG A 12 20.70 -16.16 -11.55
N ASP A 13 20.55 -17.40 -12.00
CA ASP A 13 21.62 -18.14 -12.68
C ASP A 13 21.95 -17.57 -14.06
N LEU A 14 20.93 -17.16 -14.81
CA LEU A 14 21.13 -16.51 -16.11
C LEU A 14 21.79 -15.14 -15.92
N ALA A 15 21.29 -14.34 -14.97
CA ALA A 15 21.89 -13.06 -14.63
C ALA A 15 23.36 -13.23 -14.23
N ALA A 16 23.70 -14.20 -13.39
CA ALA A 16 25.07 -14.49 -12.98
C ALA A 16 25.99 -14.82 -14.17
N LYS A 17 25.50 -15.62 -15.15
CA LYS A 17 26.22 -15.90 -16.40
C LYS A 17 26.43 -14.64 -17.24
N LEU A 18 25.39 -13.82 -17.40
CA LEU A 18 25.49 -12.54 -18.12
C LEU A 18 26.53 -11.62 -17.46
N ARG A 19 26.56 -11.50 -16.14
CA ARG A 19 27.62 -10.74 -15.45
C ARG A 19 29.00 -11.27 -15.77
N ALA A 20 29.20 -12.60 -15.74
CA ALA A 20 30.51 -13.18 -16.02
C ALA A 20 30.96 -12.83 -17.44
N ASP A 21 30.07 -12.98 -18.43
CA ASP A 21 30.35 -12.63 -19.82
C ASP A 21 30.68 -11.13 -19.96
N LEU A 22 29.84 -10.25 -19.40
CA LEU A 22 29.99 -8.79 -19.45
C LEU A 22 31.28 -8.31 -18.77
N ALA A 23 31.61 -8.87 -17.60
CA ALA A 23 32.83 -8.56 -16.87
C ALA A 23 34.07 -9.02 -17.63
N GLY A 24 34.01 -10.18 -18.29
CA GLY A 24 35.05 -10.66 -19.20
C GLY A 24 35.32 -9.74 -20.38
N MET A 25 34.34 -8.89 -20.75
CA MET A 25 34.49 -7.83 -21.77
C MET A 25 34.99 -6.50 -21.20
N GLY A 26 35.34 -6.43 -19.90
CA GLY A 26 35.81 -5.21 -19.24
C GLY A 26 34.69 -4.27 -18.76
N ASN A 27 33.44 -4.74 -18.66
CA ASN A 27 32.33 -3.94 -18.13
C ASN A 27 32.23 -4.02 -16.60
N GLN A 28 31.80 -2.93 -15.98
CA GLN A 28 31.44 -2.88 -14.57
C GLN A 28 29.96 -3.22 -14.44
N VAL A 29 29.63 -4.38 -13.86
CA VAL A 29 28.26 -4.88 -13.80
C VAL A 29 27.70 -4.74 -12.38
N ALA A 30 26.55 -4.08 -12.27
CA ALA A 30 25.79 -3.99 -11.03
C ALA A 30 24.48 -4.78 -11.15
N PHE A 31 24.15 -5.53 -10.10
CA PHE A 31 22.85 -6.16 -9.92
C PHE A 31 22.05 -5.46 -8.85
N ASP A 32 20.77 -5.75 -8.85
CA ASP A 32 20.00 -5.73 -7.62
C ASP A 32 20.44 -6.90 -6.70
N ARG A 33 20.72 -6.63 -5.43
CA ARG A 33 21.05 -7.69 -4.45
C ARG A 33 19.75 -8.03 -3.74
N GLY A 34 19.15 -9.15 -4.09
CA GLY A 34 17.76 -9.54 -3.75
C GLY A 34 17.43 -9.84 -2.29
N VAL A 35 17.89 -9.05 -1.31
CA VAL A 35 17.42 -9.15 0.08
C VAL A 35 17.33 -7.77 0.74
N SER A 36 16.80 -6.78 0.06
CA SER A 36 16.51 -5.51 0.72
C SER A 36 15.25 -4.90 0.13
N THR A 37 14.15 -5.11 0.79
CA THR A 37 12.88 -4.45 0.55
C THR A 37 12.90 -3.17 1.38
N GLY A 38 13.14 -2.00 0.78
CA GLY A 38 13.32 -0.79 1.58
C GLY A 38 13.60 0.49 0.80
N PRO A 39 13.23 1.70 1.30
CA PRO A 39 13.57 2.96 0.65
C PRO A 39 15.08 3.14 0.41
N THR A 40 15.90 2.81 1.41
CA THR A 40 17.37 2.93 1.32
C THR A 40 17.96 2.03 0.22
N TRP A 41 17.41 0.83 0.06
CA TRP A 41 17.81 -0.07 -1.01
C TRP A 41 17.36 0.45 -2.37
N TRP A 42 16.11 0.91 -2.48
CA TRP A 42 15.57 1.39 -3.75
C TRP A 42 16.33 2.61 -4.25
N ASP A 43 16.68 3.54 -3.36
CA ASP A 43 17.59 4.64 -3.67
C ASP A 43 18.94 4.14 -4.22
N GLY A 44 19.44 3.02 -3.70
CA GLY A 44 20.63 2.35 -4.21
C GLY A 44 20.46 1.82 -5.64
N VAL A 45 19.31 1.22 -5.94
CA VAL A 45 18.95 0.78 -7.30
C VAL A 45 18.85 1.98 -8.24
N LEU A 46 18.11 3.02 -7.86
CA LEU A 46 17.92 4.23 -8.67
C LEU A 46 19.25 4.93 -8.97
N ARG A 47 20.15 5.05 -7.98
CA ARG A 47 21.50 5.59 -8.20
C ARG A 47 22.33 4.77 -9.18
N ARG A 48 22.18 3.44 -9.19
CA ARG A 48 22.88 2.57 -10.16
C ARG A 48 22.34 2.77 -11.57
N ILE A 49 21.02 2.88 -11.73
CA ILE A 49 20.38 3.18 -13.02
C ILE A 49 20.80 4.58 -13.52
N GLN A 50 20.86 5.59 -12.64
CA GLN A 50 21.33 6.92 -12.99
C GLN A 50 22.78 6.93 -13.48
N ARG A 51 23.64 6.05 -12.96
CA ARG A 51 25.07 6.02 -13.28
C ARG A 51 25.44 5.05 -14.40
N CYS A 52 24.57 4.11 -14.76
CA CYS A 52 24.89 3.14 -15.81
C CYS A 52 24.84 3.76 -17.21
N ASP A 53 25.63 3.19 -18.12
CA ASP A 53 25.60 3.49 -19.55
C ASP A 53 24.53 2.66 -20.27
N ALA A 54 24.14 1.51 -19.73
CA ALA A 54 23.08 0.67 -20.27
C ALA A 54 22.39 -0.14 -19.18
N VAL A 55 21.11 -0.41 -19.39
CA VAL A 55 20.31 -1.35 -18.60
C VAL A 55 20.11 -2.63 -19.39
N ILE A 56 20.42 -3.77 -18.79
CA ILE A 56 20.05 -5.09 -19.30
C ILE A 56 18.81 -5.55 -18.55
N PHE A 57 17.73 -5.80 -19.29
CA PHE A 57 16.50 -6.34 -18.74
C PHE A 57 16.35 -7.81 -19.11
N VAL A 58 16.35 -8.70 -18.13
CA VAL A 58 16.13 -10.13 -18.35
C VAL A 58 14.63 -10.38 -18.47
N LEU A 59 14.16 -10.60 -19.70
CA LEU A 59 12.75 -10.79 -20.04
C LEU A 59 12.29 -12.21 -19.71
N SER A 60 11.29 -12.29 -18.83
CA SER A 60 10.59 -13.49 -18.39
C SER A 60 9.18 -13.14 -17.90
N PRO A 61 8.26 -14.11 -17.74
CA PRO A 61 6.98 -13.84 -17.09
C PRO A 61 7.12 -13.25 -15.67
N ASP A 62 8.13 -13.67 -14.91
CA ASP A 62 8.35 -13.21 -13.53
C ASP A 62 8.91 -11.79 -13.45
N SER A 63 9.85 -11.42 -14.32
CA SER A 63 10.35 -10.03 -14.41
C SER A 63 9.28 -9.05 -14.89
N LEU A 64 8.36 -9.48 -15.75
CA LEU A 64 7.21 -8.66 -16.16
C LEU A 64 6.18 -8.46 -15.04
N ARG A 65 6.01 -9.46 -14.17
CA ARG A 65 5.14 -9.36 -12.98
C ARG A 65 5.81 -8.64 -11.82
N SER A 66 7.13 -8.56 -11.78
CA SER A 66 7.89 -7.91 -10.71
C SER A 66 7.78 -6.38 -10.81
N PRO A 67 7.19 -5.70 -9.81
CA PRO A 67 7.11 -4.24 -9.79
C PRO A 67 8.49 -3.57 -9.85
N GLY A 68 9.50 -4.11 -9.16
CA GLY A 68 10.84 -3.53 -9.14
C GLY A 68 11.57 -3.65 -10.47
N CYS A 69 11.41 -4.78 -11.17
CA CYS A 69 11.95 -4.98 -12.50
C CYS A 69 11.37 -3.96 -13.50
N MET A 70 10.03 -3.87 -13.54
CA MET A 70 9.36 -2.94 -14.45
C MET A 70 9.58 -1.46 -14.09
N ALA A 71 9.61 -1.12 -12.79
CA ALA A 71 9.95 0.23 -12.35
C ALA A 71 11.37 0.64 -12.77
N SER A 72 12.32 -0.28 -12.69
CA SER A 72 13.71 -0.05 -13.12
C SER A 72 13.79 0.26 -14.61
N VAL A 73 13.12 -0.54 -15.46
CA VAL A 73 13.10 -0.32 -16.91
C VAL A 73 12.44 1.01 -17.27
N ARG A 74 11.27 1.30 -16.69
CA ARG A 74 10.55 2.56 -16.93
C ARG A 74 11.37 3.77 -16.53
N TYR A 75 12.03 3.71 -15.38
CA TYR A 75 12.90 4.79 -14.92
C TYR A 75 14.13 4.95 -15.80
N ALA A 76 14.75 3.85 -16.24
CA ALA A 76 15.85 3.87 -17.20
C ALA A 76 15.44 4.59 -18.50
N ARG A 77 14.24 4.33 -19.01
CA ARG A 77 13.70 5.02 -20.20
C ARG A 77 13.46 6.50 -19.97
N GLN A 78 12.92 6.91 -18.81
CA GLN A 78 12.77 8.32 -18.45
C GLN A 78 14.12 9.05 -18.38
N LEU A 79 15.16 8.36 -17.93
CA LEU A 79 16.54 8.86 -17.92
C LEU A 79 17.24 8.75 -19.29
N ARG A 80 16.56 8.18 -20.30
CA ARG A 80 17.10 7.88 -21.63
C ARG A 80 18.31 6.94 -21.60
N ARG A 81 18.38 6.05 -20.61
CA ARG A 81 19.37 4.96 -20.60
C ARG A 81 18.98 3.90 -21.64
N PRO A 82 19.88 3.51 -22.54
CA PRO A 82 19.66 2.41 -23.47
C PRO A 82 19.29 1.13 -22.72
N VAL A 83 18.29 0.40 -23.23
CA VAL A 83 17.84 -0.87 -22.67
C VAL A 83 18.12 -1.99 -23.67
N LEU A 84 18.86 -3.01 -23.22
CA LEU A 84 19.04 -4.27 -23.93
C LEU A 84 18.16 -5.33 -23.26
N THR A 85 17.19 -5.85 -24.00
CA THR A 85 16.30 -6.91 -23.53
C THR A 85 16.93 -8.27 -23.79
N VAL A 86 17.12 -9.08 -22.75
CA VAL A 86 17.70 -10.43 -22.84
C VAL A 86 16.61 -11.46 -22.55
N ARG A 87 16.28 -12.32 -23.51
CA ARG A 87 15.26 -13.36 -23.30
C ARG A 87 15.78 -14.45 -22.36
N ALA A 88 15.05 -14.69 -21.26
CA ALA A 88 15.32 -15.85 -20.41
C ALA A 88 14.75 -17.15 -21.02
N HIS A 89 13.61 -17.04 -21.69
CA HIS A 89 12.90 -18.16 -22.33
C HIS A 89 12.29 -17.70 -23.66
N PRO A 90 11.94 -18.62 -24.58
CA PRO A 90 11.24 -18.28 -25.81
C PRO A 90 9.87 -17.66 -25.51
N MET A 91 9.75 -16.35 -25.71
CA MET A 91 8.50 -15.62 -25.55
C MET A 91 8.46 -14.37 -26.42
N ALA A 92 7.24 -13.91 -26.72
CA ALA A 92 7.03 -12.65 -27.40
C ALA A 92 7.51 -11.49 -26.53
N VAL A 93 8.09 -10.48 -27.17
CA VAL A 93 8.49 -9.23 -26.50
C VAL A 93 7.23 -8.38 -26.34
N PRO A 94 6.88 -7.96 -25.12
CA PRO A 94 5.69 -7.15 -24.89
C PRO A 94 5.82 -5.77 -25.53
N ALA A 95 4.68 -5.12 -25.79
CA ALA A 95 4.62 -3.81 -26.43
C ALA A 95 5.47 -2.73 -25.72
N GLU A 96 5.62 -2.82 -24.39
CA GLU A 96 6.45 -1.89 -23.63
C GLU A 96 7.95 -1.99 -23.95
N LEU A 97 8.42 -3.11 -24.53
CA LEU A 97 9.83 -3.37 -24.83
C LEU A 97 10.11 -3.51 -26.33
N VAL A 98 9.12 -3.26 -27.19
CA VAL A 98 9.21 -3.51 -28.64
C VAL A 98 10.29 -2.67 -29.33
N ASP A 99 10.62 -1.50 -28.77
CA ASP A 99 11.64 -0.57 -29.26
C ASP A 99 13.04 -0.83 -28.68
N THR A 100 13.21 -1.90 -27.92
CA THR A 100 14.50 -2.27 -27.34
C THR A 100 15.25 -3.27 -28.23
N GLU A 101 16.57 -3.19 -28.22
CA GLU A 101 17.39 -4.26 -28.82
C GLU A 101 17.18 -5.56 -28.04
N VAL A 102 17.03 -6.68 -28.75
CA VAL A 102 16.73 -7.98 -28.16
C VAL A 102 17.88 -8.95 -28.40
N PHE A 103 18.41 -9.48 -27.30
CA PHE A 103 19.39 -10.56 -27.30
C PHE A 103 18.76 -11.86 -26.82
N ASP A 104 18.97 -12.94 -27.57
CA ASP A 104 18.50 -14.27 -27.22
C ASP A 104 19.71 -15.20 -26.94
N PRO A 105 20.01 -15.51 -25.67
CA PRO A 105 21.14 -16.37 -25.30
C PRO A 105 21.01 -17.80 -25.86
N VAL A 106 19.80 -18.30 -26.04
CA VAL A 106 19.54 -19.66 -26.54
C VAL A 106 19.88 -19.73 -28.02
N VAL A 107 19.45 -18.73 -28.80
CA VAL A 107 19.79 -18.63 -30.23
C VAL A 107 21.30 -18.45 -30.43
N ALA A 108 21.96 -17.69 -29.56
CA ALA A 108 23.40 -17.46 -29.66
C ALA A 108 24.25 -18.71 -29.32
N GLY A 109 23.73 -19.64 -28.52
CA GLY A 109 24.39 -20.91 -28.20
C GLY A 109 25.83 -20.74 -27.70
N ALA A 110 26.79 -21.40 -28.36
CA ALA A 110 28.21 -21.33 -28.00
C ALA A 110 28.84 -19.94 -28.23
N ASP A 111 28.27 -19.12 -29.11
CA ASP A 111 28.74 -17.78 -29.47
C ASP A 111 28.19 -16.67 -28.55
N ARG A 112 27.50 -17.04 -27.45
CA ARG A 112 26.80 -16.12 -26.55
C ARG A 112 27.60 -14.88 -26.18
N ALA A 113 28.84 -15.03 -25.73
CA ALA A 113 29.66 -13.89 -25.31
C ALA A 113 29.96 -12.92 -26.48
N ARG A 114 30.29 -13.45 -27.66
CA ARG A 114 30.55 -12.64 -28.85
C ARG A 114 29.28 -11.92 -29.31
N ALA A 115 28.15 -12.62 -29.37
CA ALA A 115 26.88 -12.06 -29.78
C ALA A 115 26.36 -11.00 -28.78
N LEU A 116 26.50 -11.25 -27.47
CA LEU A 116 26.17 -10.26 -26.43
C LEU A 116 27.03 -9.00 -26.56
N ARG A 117 28.33 -9.15 -26.83
CA ARG A 117 29.22 -8.01 -27.09
C ARG A 117 28.73 -7.17 -28.27
N MET A 118 28.33 -7.81 -29.36
CA MET A 118 27.81 -7.10 -30.54
C MET A 118 26.50 -6.36 -30.22
N ALA A 119 25.59 -7.00 -29.48
CA ALA A 119 24.33 -6.38 -29.05
C ALA A 119 24.54 -5.18 -28.11
N LEU A 120 25.58 -5.21 -27.26
CA LEU A 120 25.94 -4.05 -26.43
C LEU A 120 26.52 -2.90 -27.24
N LEU A 121 27.36 -3.21 -28.23
CA LEU A 121 28.00 -2.20 -29.07
C LEU A 121 27.02 -1.55 -30.06
N SER A 122 25.88 -2.19 -30.35
CA SER A 122 24.83 -1.59 -31.17
C SER A 122 23.92 -0.63 -30.40
N LEU A 123 23.99 -0.60 -29.06
CA LEU A 123 23.21 0.35 -28.28
C LEU A 123 23.70 1.78 -28.53
N PRO A 124 22.79 2.77 -28.58
CA PRO A 124 23.19 4.17 -28.65
C PRO A 124 23.97 4.55 -27.38
N PRO A 125 24.91 5.51 -27.46
CA PRO A 125 25.61 5.99 -26.28
C PRO A 125 24.61 6.63 -25.31
N ALA A 126 24.80 6.38 -24.02
CA ALA A 126 23.94 6.94 -22.99
C ALA A 126 24.09 8.48 -22.97
N PRO A 127 23.01 9.25 -23.16
CA PRO A 127 23.07 10.69 -23.09
C PRO A 127 23.34 11.17 -21.64
N HIS A 128 23.61 12.46 -21.50
CA HIS A 128 23.60 13.10 -20.19
C HIS A 128 22.21 12.99 -19.54
N LEU A 129 22.22 12.88 -18.21
CA LEU A 129 20.99 12.82 -17.44
C LEU A 129 20.14 14.09 -17.67
N PRO A 130 18.80 13.97 -17.75
CA PRO A 130 17.91 15.13 -17.79
C PRO A 130 18.11 16.05 -16.58
N ASP A 131 17.96 17.35 -16.78
CA ASP A 131 17.94 18.36 -15.72
C ASP A 131 16.65 19.20 -15.81
N PRO A 132 15.74 19.15 -14.80
CA PRO A 132 15.85 18.36 -13.58
C PRO A 132 15.68 16.85 -13.84
N LEU A 133 16.18 16.03 -12.91
CA LEU A 133 15.95 14.59 -12.96
C LEU A 133 14.44 14.28 -12.94
N PRO A 134 13.99 13.25 -13.67
CA PRO A 134 12.62 12.78 -13.56
C PRO A 134 12.33 12.33 -12.13
N ARG A 135 11.06 12.45 -11.72
CA ARG A 135 10.61 12.03 -10.39
C ARG A 135 10.99 10.56 -10.17
N PRO A 136 11.71 10.24 -9.07
CA PRO A 136 11.98 8.86 -8.70
C PRO A 136 10.71 8.02 -8.63
N PRO A 137 10.69 6.78 -9.16
CA PRO A 137 9.58 5.87 -8.94
C PRO A 137 9.52 5.50 -7.45
N LEU A 138 8.30 5.22 -6.98
CA LEU A 138 8.04 4.74 -5.62
C LEU A 138 8.79 3.43 -5.33
N VAL A 139 9.05 3.14 -4.06
CA VAL A 139 9.58 1.84 -3.64
C VAL A 139 8.64 0.76 -4.18
N PRO A 140 9.09 -0.22 -4.98
CA PRO A 140 8.18 -1.10 -5.72
C PRO A 140 7.41 -2.09 -4.84
N TYR A 141 7.96 -2.45 -3.68
CA TYR A 141 7.42 -3.49 -2.81
C TYR A 141 6.93 -2.89 -1.49
N LEU A 142 5.76 -3.34 -1.04
CA LEU A 142 5.17 -2.88 0.22
C LEU A 142 5.87 -3.45 1.47
N ASP A 143 6.56 -4.60 1.34
CA ASP A 143 7.34 -5.25 2.42
C ASP A 143 8.32 -4.28 3.08
N ALA A 144 8.85 -3.35 2.30
CA ALA A 144 9.70 -2.25 2.75
C ALA A 144 9.08 -1.40 3.87
N TYR A 145 7.77 -1.15 3.80
CA TYR A 145 7.06 -0.38 4.81
C TYR A 145 6.75 -1.23 6.04
N PHE A 146 6.45 -2.52 5.86
CA PHE A 146 6.27 -3.43 6.99
C PHE A 146 7.56 -3.52 7.81
N GLU A 147 8.72 -3.70 7.16
CA GLU A 147 10.02 -3.69 7.83
C GLU A 147 10.34 -2.36 8.52
N LEU A 148 9.96 -1.22 7.91
CA LEU A 148 10.11 0.09 8.53
C LEU A 148 9.21 0.22 9.77
N LEU A 149 7.98 -0.29 9.71
CA LEU A 149 7.03 -0.31 10.82
C LEU A 149 7.41 -1.26 11.95
N ASP A 150 8.26 -2.25 11.68
CA ASP A 150 8.82 -3.15 12.71
C ASP A 150 9.99 -2.51 13.48
N GLN A 151 10.51 -1.36 13.03
CA GLN A 151 11.58 -0.65 13.74
C GLN A 151 11.08 -0.09 15.09
N PRO A 152 11.94 -0.06 16.13
CA PRO A 152 11.54 0.41 17.46
C PRO A 152 11.13 1.87 17.48
N SER A 153 11.71 2.70 16.60
CA SER A 153 11.38 4.10 16.44
C SER A 153 11.59 4.53 15.00
N ILE A 154 10.72 5.39 14.47
CA ILE A 154 10.83 5.97 13.13
C ILE A 154 10.96 7.48 13.26
N GLU A 155 11.94 8.09 12.58
CA GLU A 155 12.12 9.54 12.64
C GLU A 155 10.94 10.28 12.01
N ARG A 156 10.60 11.48 12.54
CA ARG A 156 9.47 12.28 12.06
C ARG A 156 9.49 12.50 10.54
N ALA A 157 10.66 12.79 9.96
CA ALA A 157 10.80 13.00 8.53
C ALA A 157 10.47 11.73 7.71
N GLU A 158 10.89 10.57 8.21
CA GLU A 158 10.62 9.27 7.58
C GLU A 158 9.12 8.91 7.69
N GLN A 159 8.47 9.20 8.82
CA GLN A 159 7.01 9.00 8.98
C GLN A 159 6.21 9.84 7.97
N HIS A 160 6.55 11.12 7.80
CA HIS A 160 5.89 11.98 6.82
C HIS A 160 6.13 11.51 5.37
N ALA A 161 7.36 11.10 5.04
CA ALA A 161 7.69 10.58 3.72
C ALA A 161 6.90 9.29 3.42
N MET A 162 6.87 8.36 4.37
CA MET A 162 6.10 7.12 4.28
C MET A 162 4.61 7.41 4.08
N LEU A 163 4.00 8.28 4.89
CA LEU A 163 2.58 8.62 4.76
C LEU A 163 2.26 9.22 3.37
N ALA A 164 3.13 10.12 2.87
CA ALA A 164 2.95 10.72 1.55
C ALA A 164 2.99 9.67 0.42
N GLU A 165 3.90 8.70 0.52
CA GLU A 165 4.05 7.62 -0.45
C GLU A 165 2.87 6.62 -0.40
N LEU A 166 2.46 6.20 0.80
CA LEU A 166 1.27 5.36 1.00
C LEU A 166 0.01 6.03 0.45
N ARG A 167 -0.16 7.35 0.66
CA ARG A 167 -1.28 8.11 0.08
C ARG A 167 -1.28 8.08 -1.45
N GLN A 168 -0.10 8.11 -2.07
CA GLN A 168 -0.01 7.99 -3.53
C GLN A 168 -0.37 6.57 -3.99
N ARG A 169 0.09 5.54 -3.26
CA ARG A 169 -0.19 4.12 -3.55
C ARG A 169 -1.65 3.74 -3.37
N MET A 170 -2.39 4.38 -2.47
CA MET A 170 -3.85 4.20 -2.33
C MET A 170 -4.64 4.46 -3.63
N ARG A 171 -4.06 5.11 -4.65
CA ARG A 171 -4.70 5.29 -5.95
C ARG A 171 -4.73 4.01 -6.79
N ASP A 172 -3.84 3.07 -6.51
CA ASP A 172 -3.83 1.76 -7.16
C ASP A 172 -4.79 0.83 -6.41
N GLN A 173 -5.88 0.45 -7.08
CA GLN A 173 -6.90 -0.42 -6.51
C GLN A 173 -6.35 -1.78 -6.06
N SER A 174 -5.32 -2.29 -6.74
CA SER A 174 -4.69 -3.57 -6.38
C SER A 174 -3.87 -3.51 -5.09
N GLU A 175 -3.39 -2.32 -4.72
CA GLU A 175 -2.58 -2.12 -3.50
C GLU A 175 -3.39 -1.59 -2.31
N GLN A 176 -4.61 -1.08 -2.54
CA GLN A 176 -5.42 -0.40 -1.53
C GLN A 176 -5.55 -1.16 -0.21
N ALA A 177 -5.79 -2.47 -0.25
CA ALA A 177 -5.94 -3.32 0.94
C ALA A 177 -4.63 -3.41 1.76
N ALA A 178 -3.51 -3.66 1.09
CA ALA A 178 -2.21 -3.76 1.75
C ALA A 178 -1.73 -2.39 2.28
N VAL A 179 -1.95 -1.32 1.53
CA VAL A 179 -1.66 0.05 1.97
C VAL A 179 -2.53 0.44 3.17
N TRP A 180 -3.81 0.07 3.19
CA TRP A 180 -4.68 0.29 4.34
C TRP A 180 -4.13 -0.35 5.61
N SER A 181 -3.64 -1.57 5.49
CA SER A 181 -3.02 -2.32 6.59
C SER A 181 -1.80 -1.61 7.15
N LEU A 182 -0.93 -1.08 6.28
CA LEU A 182 0.23 -0.29 6.67
C LEU A 182 -0.16 1.00 7.40
N LEU A 183 -1.21 1.69 6.94
CA LEU A 183 -1.73 2.89 7.61
C LEU A 183 -2.29 2.56 8.99
N ALA A 184 -3.06 1.46 9.11
CA ALA A 184 -3.61 1.01 10.38
C ALA A 184 -2.51 0.61 11.37
N GLN A 185 -1.45 -0.08 10.90
CA GLN A 185 -0.29 -0.43 11.71
C GLN A 185 0.52 0.80 12.13
N LEU A 186 0.73 1.77 11.22
CA LEU A 186 1.38 3.05 11.54
C LEU A 186 0.60 3.80 12.63
N ARG A 187 -0.73 3.87 12.53
CA ARG A 187 -1.58 4.51 13.54
C ARG A 187 -1.45 3.88 14.93
N GLY A 188 -1.21 2.57 15.00
CA GLY A 188 -1.05 1.84 16.27
C GLY A 188 0.26 2.11 17.01
N ARG A 189 1.21 2.83 16.40
CA ARG A 189 2.51 3.11 17.02
C ARG A 189 2.41 4.24 18.05
N SER A 190 3.25 4.17 19.08
CA SER A 190 3.32 5.18 20.14
C SER A 190 4.18 6.41 19.78
N ASP A 191 5.01 6.32 18.74
CA ASP A 191 5.96 7.35 18.30
C ASP A 191 5.45 8.18 17.11
N VAL A 192 4.18 8.05 16.73
CA VAL A 192 3.59 8.78 15.59
C VAL A 192 3.61 10.29 15.86
N ALA A 193 4.18 11.04 14.93
CA ALA A 193 4.23 12.49 15.01
C ALA A 193 2.81 13.10 14.93
N PRO A 194 2.48 14.17 15.69
CA PRO A 194 1.12 14.72 15.74
C PRO A 194 0.50 15.05 14.37
N GLY A 195 1.27 15.64 13.45
CA GLY A 195 0.79 15.93 12.10
C GLY A 195 0.57 14.70 11.22
N VAL A 196 1.29 13.60 11.48
CA VAL A 196 1.06 12.31 10.82
C VAL A 196 -0.20 11.65 11.40
N ALA A 197 -0.37 11.70 12.72
CA ALA A 197 -1.54 11.17 13.42
C ALA A 197 -2.83 11.83 12.93
N GLU A 198 -2.86 13.16 12.81
CA GLU A 198 -4.04 13.89 12.32
C GLU A 198 -4.44 13.46 10.89
N GLU A 199 -3.46 13.31 9.99
CA GLU A 199 -3.72 12.84 8.63
C GLU A 199 -4.14 11.37 8.59
N LEU A 200 -3.59 10.52 9.46
CA LEU A 200 -4.02 9.13 9.59
C LEU A 200 -5.47 9.02 10.03
N GLU A 201 -5.92 9.82 11.00
CA GLU A 201 -7.34 9.80 11.42
C GLU A 201 -8.27 10.23 10.28
N LYS A 202 -7.86 11.19 9.44
CA LYS A 202 -8.62 11.57 8.23
C LYS A 202 -8.68 10.42 7.22
N MET A 203 -7.56 9.75 6.98
CA MET A 203 -7.48 8.66 5.99
C MET A 203 -8.20 7.39 6.44
N LEU A 204 -8.10 7.06 7.73
CA LEU A 204 -8.71 5.90 8.39
C LEU A 204 -10.07 6.23 9.01
N ALA A 205 -10.70 7.32 8.59
CA ALA A 205 -12.06 7.66 8.99
C ALA A 205 -13.05 6.53 8.63
N PRO A 206 -14.10 6.32 9.42
CA PRO A 206 -15.10 5.28 9.15
C PRO A 206 -15.67 5.37 7.74
N GLY A 207 -16.04 4.23 7.16
CA GLY A 207 -16.70 4.18 5.86
C GLY A 207 -16.59 2.87 5.11
N TRP A 208 -17.32 2.80 3.99
CA TRP A 208 -17.21 1.71 3.02
C TRP A 208 -15.87 1.77 2.30
N ARG A 209 -15.16 0.64 2.26
CA ARG A 209 -13.89 0.46 1.54
C ARG A 209 -13.92 -0.86 0.77
N PRO A 210 -13.09 -1.04 -0.27
CA PRO A 210 -12.92 -2.34 -0.90
C PRO A 210 -12.64 -3.39 0.16
N ASP A 211 -13.27 -4.55 0.03
CA ASP A 211 -13.00 -5.67 0.94
C ASP A 211 -11.53 -6.05 0.81
N PRO A 212 -10.76 -6.06 1.91
CA PRO A 212 -9.33 -6.27 1.79
C PRO A 212 -8.99 -7.73 1.43
N GLU A 213 -9.91 -8.68 1.68
CA GLU A 213 -9.79 -10.08 1.24
C GLU A 213 -10.39 -10.32 -0.16
N GLY A 214 -11.03 -9.32 -0.77
CA GLY A 214 -11.71 -9.46 -2.05
C GLY A 214 -12.90 -10.43 -2.04
N ARG A 215 -13.45 -10.78 -0.87
CA ARG A 215 -14.61 -11.69 -0.74
C ARG A 215 -15.91 -11.06 -1.20
N VAL A 216 -16.02 -9.75 -1.02
CA VAL A 216 -17.19 -8.92 -1.37
C VAL A 216 -16.72 -7.61 -2.01
N GLU A 217 -17.65 -6.84 -2.60
CA GLU A 217 -17.29 -5.58 -3.27
C GLU A 217 -16.77 -4.53 -2.27
N ARG A 218 -17.48 -4.36 -1.14
CA ARG A 218 -17.09 -3.43 -0.08
C ARG A 218 -17.31 -4.04 1.29
N ARG A 219 -16.41 -3.73 2.22
CA ARG A 219 -16.58 -3.98 3.66
C ARG A 219 -16.56 -2.66 4.41
N TYR A 220 -17.30 -2.62 5.50
CA TYR A 220 -17.36 -1.44 6.35
C TYR A 220 -16.19 -1.43 7.34
N TRP A 221 -15.45 -0.33 7.35
CA TRP A 221 -14.46 0.03 8.36
C TRP A 221 -15.09 1.02 9.32
N ASP A 222 -15.11 0.72 10.62
CA ASP A 222 -15.76 1.56 11.64
C ASP A 222 -14.84 2.61 12.29
N GLY A 223 -13.66 2.81 11.69
CA GLY A 223 -12.62 3.65 12.27
C GLY A 223 -11.57 2.84 13.03
N GLN A 224 -11.83 1.59 13.39
CA GLN A 224 -10.90 0.79 14.20
C GLN A 224 -10.61 -0.59 13.61
N ALA A 225 -11.66 -1.27 13.18
CA ALA A 225 -11.58 -2.59 12.64
C ALA A 225 -12.50 -2.73 11.43
N TRP A 226 -12.21 -3.76 10.64
CA TRP A 226 -13.18 -4.24 9.68
C TRP A 226 -14.34 -4.90 10.41
N THR A 227 -15.55 -4.67 9.92
CA THR A 227 -16.76 -5.21 10.54
C THR A 227 -17.37 -6.33 9.69
N THR A 228 -18.38 -6.99 10.24
CA THR A 228 -19.21 -7.97 9.51
C THR A 228 -20.15 -7.31 8.49
N LEU A 229 -20.24 -5.97 8.47
CA LEU A 229 -21.06 -5.27 7.50
C LEU A 229 -20.37 -5.22 6.14
N VAL A 230 -21.09 -5.70 5.14
CA VAL A 230 -20.63 -5.82 3.76
C VAL A 230 -21.66 -5.22 2.81
N ARG A 231 -21.19 -4.77 1.65
CA ARG A 231 -22.05 -4.24 0.59
C ARG A 231 -21.73 -4.96 -0.72
N HIS A 232 -22.78 -5.40 -1.39
CA HIS A 232 -22.73 -6.06 -2.70
C HIS A 232 -23.96 -5.66 -3.51
N ASP A 233 -23.78 -5.34 -4.80
CA ASP A 233 -24.85 -4.90 -5.69
C ASP A 233 -25.72 -3.77 -5.11
N GLY A 234 -25.07 -2.83 -4.43
CA GLY A 234 -25.73 -1.69 -3.81
C GLY A 234 -26.48 -2.00 -2.51
N ARG A 235 -26.58 -3.27 -2.07
CA ARG A 235 -27.28 -3.69 -0.85
C ARG A 235 -26.32 -3.94 0.30
N GLU A 236 -26.72 -3.55 1.51
CA GLU A 236 -25.97 -3.76 2.75
C GLU A 236 -26.50 -5.02 3.47
N PHE A 237 -25.60 -5.84 4.00
CA PHE A 237 -25.96 -7.01 4.80
C PHE A 237 -24.86 -7.33 5.83
N ASN A 238 -25.20 -8.21 6.77
CA ASN A 238 -24.33 -8.62 7.86
C ASN A 238 -23.83 -10.06 7.66
N GLU A 239 -22.53 -10.22 7.41
CA GLU A 239 -21.87 -11.50 7.16
C GLU A 239 -21.41 -12.19 8.45
N ARG A 240 -22.34 -12.65 9.29
CA ARG A 240 -22.02 -13.19 10.63
C ARG A 240 -21.22 -14.50 10.64
N ARG A 241 -21.22 -15.26 9.55
CA ARG A 241 -20.59 -16.59 9.49
C ARG A 241 -19.09 -16.54 9.24
N VAL A 242 -18.59 -15.38 8.85
CA VAL A 242 -17.21 -15.18 8.44
C VAL A 242 -16.63 -14.08 9.33
N PRO A 243 -15.53 -14.32 10.04
CA PRO A 243 -14.91 -13.26 10.83
C PRO A 243 -14.45 -12.13 9.91
N PRO A 244 -14.54 -10.87 10.37
CA PRO A 244 -13.98 -9.77 9.62
C PRO A 244 -12.46 -9.93 9.47
N PRO A 245 -11.87 -9.39 8.40
CA PRO A 245 -10.43 -9.33 8.23
C PRO A 245 -9.76 -8.60 9.40
N ASP A 246 -8.52 -8.97 9.73
CA ASP A 246 -7.72 -8.20 10.68
C ASP A 246 -7.44 -6.78 10.15
N ALA A 247 -7.48 -5.80 11.05
CA ALA A 247 -7.22 -4.39 10.73
C ALA A 247 -5.78 -4.16 10.26
N SER A 248 -4.83 -4.76 10.97
CA SER A 248 -3.45 -4.97 10.53
C SER A 248 -3.40 -6.38 9.98
N TRP A 249 -3.46 -6.52 8.66
CA TRP A 249 -3.19 -7.81 8.06
C TRP A 249 -1.87 -8.33 8.64
N PRO A 250 -1.86 -9.52 9.27
CA PRO A 250 -0.59 -10.13 9.61
C PRO A 250 0.10 -10.23 8.26
N SER A 251 1.19 -9.48 8.09
CA SER A 251 2.06 -9.53 6.92
C SER A 251 2.16 -10.99 6.54
N GLN A 252 1.42 -11.42 5.52
CA GLN A 252 1.51 -12.77 5.04
C GLN A 252 2.90 -12.80 4.46
N ARG A 253 3.86 -13.21 5.29
CA ARG A 253 5.13 -13.75 4.88
C ARG A 253 4.73 -14.77 3.82
N ILE A 254 4.81 -14.37 2.56
CA ILE A 254 4.98 -15.31 1.47
C ILE A 254 6.06 -16.23 2.00
N PRO A 255 5.79 -17.54 2.21
CA PRO A 255 6.74 -18.41 2.86
C PRO A 255 8.05 -18.25 2.09
N ALA A 256 9.05 -17.68 2.78
CA ALA A 256 10.40 -17.65 2.27
C ALA A 256 10.72 -19.09 1.95
N VAL A 257 10.93 -19.39 0.67
CA VAL A 257 11.40 -20.69 0.22
C VAL A 257 12.62 -20.98 1.06
N THR A 258 12.47 -21.94 1.98
CA THR A 258 13.53 -22.35 2.90
C THR A 258 14.70 -22.83 2.07
N GLY A 259 15.74 -22.00 2.03
CA GLY A 259 16.95 -22.19 1.24
C GLY A 259 18.17 -21.59 1.94
N THR A 260 18.47 -22.16 3.11
CA THR A 260 19.82 -22.43 3.65
C THR A 260 20.81 -21.27 3.93
N SER A 261 21.31 -21.33 5.18
CA SER A 261 22.62 -20.89 5.69
C SER A 261 22.92 -19.41 5.86
N ALA A 262 22.85 -19.01 7.14
CA ALA A 262 23.49 -17.84 7.70
C ALA A 262 25.01 -17.85 7.46
N VAL A 263 25.52 -16.75 6.91
CA VAL A 263 26.91 -16.33 7.09
C VAL A 263 26.87 -14.93 7.68
N ALA A 264 27.30 -14.82 8.93
CA ALA A 264 27.44 -13.57 9.65
C ALA A 264 28.47 -12.67 8.95
N GLY A 265 28.05 -11.45 8.58
CA GLY A 265 28.91 -10.42 8.01
C GLY A 265 28.66 -9.09 8.72
N ALA A 266 29.68 -8.61 9.42
CA ALA A 266 29.68 -7.44 10.27
C ALA A 266 29.18 -6.16 9.56
N ALA A 267 28.23 -5.46 10.18
CA ALA A 267 27.75 -4.16 9.74
C ALA A 267 28.82 -3.09 10.02
N SER A 268 29.41 -2.52 8.97
CA SER A 268 30.21 -1.29 9.08
C SER A 268 29.28 -0.08 9.02
N ARG A 269 29.34 0.75 10.06
CA ARG A 269 28.63 2.04 10.13
C ARG A 269 29.31 3.02 9.19
N ILE A 270 28.58 3.53 8.19
CA ILE A 270 29.04 4.63 7.33
C ILE A 270 28.34 5.91 7.76
N ASP A 271 29.18 6.92 8.00
CA ASP A 271 28.91 8.24 8.54
C ASP A 271 27.99 9.09 7.63
N ARG A 272 26.86 9.54 8.17
CA ARG A 272 25.85 10.39 7.48
C ARG A 272 26.13 11.85 7.80
N ARG A 273 27.00 12.50 7.03
CA ARG A 273 27.04 13.97 6.95
C ARG A 273 27.22 14.45 5.51
N LYS A 274 26.29 15.35 5.12
CA LYS A 274 26.23 16.23 3.94
C LYS A 274 25.41 15.72 2.74
N LEU A 275 24.27 16.37 2.52
CA LEU A 275 23.79 17.05 1.28
C LEU A 275 22.31 17.45 1.53
N LEU A 276 22.04 18.69 1.99
CA LEU A 276 21.63 19.89 1.21
C LEU A 276 20.29 19.68 0.47
N ALA A 277 19.18 20.26 0.92
CA ALA A 277 18.72 21.66 0.74
C ALA A 277 18.22 22.01 -0.68
N GLY A 278 17.00 22.55 -0.74
CA GLY A 278 16.35 23.19 -1.92
C GLY A 278 15.40 22.25 -2.67
N ALA A 279 14.17 22.59 -3.05
CA ALA A 279 13.45 23.86 -3.02
C ALA A 279 11.93 23.57 -3.03
N VAL A 280 11.19 24.44 -2.36
CA VAL A 280 9.72 24.53 -2.37
C VAL A 280 9.28 25.13 -3.69
N ALA A 281 8.40 24.45 -4.42
CA ALA A 281 7.64 25.04 -5.52
C ALA A 281 6.16 24.75 -5.32
N LEU A 282 5.44 25.81 -4.95
CA LEU A 282 3.99 25.87 -4.81
C LEU A 282 3.38 25.81 -6.22
N VAL A 283 2.52 24.81 -6.50
CA VAL A 283 1.70 24.80 -7.71
C VAL A 283 0.24 24.73 -7.29
N LEU A 284 -0.41 25.89 -7.40
CA LEU A 284 -1.85 26.03 -7.45
C LEU A 284 -2.36 25.40 -8.75
N ALA A 285 -3.19 24.38 -8.65
CA ALA A 285 -3.99 23.89 -9.77
C ALA A 285 -5.47 24.07 -9.43
N ALA A 286 -6.08 25.00 -10.16
CA ALA A 286 -7.50 25.32 -10.14
C ALA A 286 -8.36 24.11 -10.54
N GLY A 287 -9.54 24.05 -9.94
CA GLY A 287 -10.48 22.95 -10.08
C GLY A 287 -11.19 22.91 -11.42
N VAL A 288 -11.59 21.70 -11.80
CA VAL A 288 -12.74 21.44 -12.66
C VAL A 288 -13.50 20.30 -11.99
N VAL A 289 -14.55 20.67 -11.24
CA VAL A 289 -15.56 19.74 -10.73
C VAL A 289 -16.48 19.42 -11.90
N VAL A 290 -16.28 18.28 -12.55
CA VAL A 290 -17.30 17.70 -13.43
C VAL A 290 -18.34 17.06 -12.52
N GLY A 291 -19.44 17.78 -12.31
CA GLY A 291 -20.59 17.31 -11.56
C GLY A 291 -21.28 16.18 -12.30
N SER A 292 -21.09 14.95 -11.83
CA SER A 292 -21.98 13.84 -12.12
C SER A 292 -23.16 13.92 -11.14
N VAL A 293 -24.28 14.46 -11.61
CA VAL A 293 -25.58 14.30 -10.95
C VAL A 293 -26.00 12.84 -11.13
N LEU A 294 -25.52 11.99 -10.23
CA LEU A 294 -26.12 10.69 -10.01
C LEU A 294 -27.38 10.90 -9.17
N PHE A 295 -28.51 10.42 -9.69
CA PHE A 295 -29.76 10.28 -8.96
C PHE A 295 -29.50 9.49 -7.67
N PHE A 296 -29.36 10.18 -6.54
CA PHE A 296 -29.40 9.58 -5.22
C PHE A 296 -30.84 9.11 -4.98
N ARG A 297 -31.09 7.82 -5.16
CA ARG A 297 -32.20 7.16 -4.48
C ARG A 297 -31.92 7.33 -2.98
N GLU A 298 -32.78 8.03 -2.25
CA GLU A 298 -32.75 8.01 -0.78
C GLU A 298 -32.81 6.54 -0.33
N GLU A 299 -31.71 6.03 0.22
CA GLU A 299 -31.70 4.70 0.80
C GLU A 299 -32.63 4.69 2.02
N PRO A 300 -33.51 3.69 2.17
CA PRO A 300 -34.42 3.62 3.30
C PRO A 300 -33.62 3.57 4.62
N VAL A 301 -34.08 4.30 5.63
CA VAL A 301 -33.51 4.27 6.98
C VAL A 301 -33.63 2.83 7.50
N SER A 302 -32.50 2.14 7.63
CA SER A 302 -32.45 0.73 8.06
C SER A 302 -31.84 0.61 9.47
N PRO A 303 -32.12 -0.50 10.19
CA PRO A 303 -31.45 -0.81 11.45
C PRO A 303 -29.92 -0.81 11.32
N ILE A 304 -29.41 -1.38 10.21
CA ILE A 304 -27.98 -1.46 9.89
C ILE A 304 -27.37 -0.07 9.75
N ARG A 305 -28.03 0.82 8.98
CA ARG A 305 -27.56 2.18 8.78
C ARG A 305 -27.52 2.96 10.10
N THR A 306 -28.53 2.79 10.94
CA THR A 306 -28.65 3.47 12.24
C THR A 306 -27.55 3.04 13.20
N ALA A 307 -27.34 1.73 13.35
CA ALA A 307 -26.27 1.19 14.19
C ALA A 307 -24.88 1.66 13.72
N ARG A 308 -24.65 1.67 12.40
CA ARG A 308 -23.40 2.21 11.81
C ARG A 308 -23.20 3.68 12.18
N VAL A 309 -24.17 4.54 11.87
CA VAL A 309 -24.05 5.99 12.12
C VAL A 309 -23.83 6.27 13.61
N PHE A 310 -24.47 5.51 14.49
CA PHE A 310 -24.24 5.60 15.94
C PHE A 310 -22.78 5.29 16.30
N VAL A 311 -22.24 4.15 15.84
CA VAL A 311 -20.86 3.75 16.11
C VAL A 311 -19.85 4.77 15.58
N ASP A 312 -20.05 5.24 14.33
CA ASP A 312 -19.19 6.25 13.73
C ASP A 312 -19.18 7.53 14.56
N ALA A 313 -20.37 8.00 14.94
CA ALA A 313 -20.54 9.25 15.67
C ALA A 313 -19.94 9.17 17.09
N VAL A 314 -20.00 8.01 17.76
CA VAL A 314 -19.25 7.81 19.02
C VAL A 314 -17.74 7.88 18.76
N ASN A 315 -17.23 7.18 17.75
CA ASN A 315 -15.80 7.09 17.47
C ASN A 315 -15.17 8.43 17.08
N VAL A 316 -15.92 9.30 16.41
CA VAL A 316 -15.46 10.65 16.03
C VAL A 316 -15.96 11.76 16.96
N GLN A 317 -16.65 11.41 18.06
CA GLN A 317 -17.26 12.35 19.01
C GLN A 317 -18.21 13.38 18.35
N ASP A 318 -18.97 12.95 17.34
CA ASP A 318 -19.95 13.78 16.65
C ASP A 318 -21.31 13.76 17.37
N THR A 319 -21.49 14.73 18.27
CA THR A 319 -22.70 14.88 19.07
C THR A 319 -23.94 15.17 18.23
N LYS A 320 -23.77 15.84 17.08
CA LYS A 320 -24.87 16.17 16.17
C LYS A 320 -25.35 14.92 15.44
N ALA A 321 -24.43 14.09 14.94
CA ALA A 321 -24.77 12.82 14.33
C ALA A 321 -25.43 11.88 15.35
N LEU A 322 -24.92 11.82 16.59
CA LEU A 322 -25.53 11.03 17.67
C LEU A 322 -26.97 11.45 17.95
N ALA A 323 -27.23 12.75 18.15
CA ALA A 323 -28.59 13.25 18.38
C ALA A 323 -29.56 12.91 17.23
N GLY A 324 -29.03 12.71 16.01
CA GLY A 324 -29.77 12.28 14.83
C GLY A 324 -30.07 10.79 14.76
N VAL A 325 -29.51 9.94 15.62
CA VAL A 325 -29.76 8.48 15.62
C VAL A 325 -30.13 7.93 16.99
N THR A 326 -30.14 8.74 18.04
CA THR A 326 -30.57 8.34 19.39
C THR A 326 -32.04 8.69 19.65
N CYS A 327 -32.66 7.96 20.57
CA CYS A 327 -34.06 8.15 20.97
C CYS A 327 -34.30 9.53 21.59
N ALA A 328 -35.54 10.01 21.52
CA ALA A 328 -35.92 11.34 22.01
C ALA A 328 -35.57 11.57 23.50
N SER A 329 -35.63 10.53 24.32
CA SER A 329 -35.24 10.56 25.74
C SER A 329 -33.77 10.92 25.97
N ASP A 330 -32.91 10.57 25.01
CA ASP A 330 -31.45 10.60 25.19
C ASP A 330 -30.79 11.76 24.43
N LYS A 331 -31.51 12.43 23.53
CA LYS A 331 -30.99 13.51 22.66
C LYS A 331 -30.24 14.61 23.40
N ASN A 332 -30.69 14.99 24.60
CA ASN A 332 -30.07 16.07 25.40
C ASN A 332 -28.97 15.59 26.34
N ARG A 333 -28.66 14.29 26.33
CA ARG A 333 -27.69 13.64 27.22
C ARG A 333 -26.80 12.64 26.50
N THR A 334 -26.74 12.69 25.16
CA THR A 334 -25.90 11.81 24.33
C THR A 334 -24.44 11.80 24.78
N ASP A 335 -23.91 12.95 25.15
CA ASP A 335 -22.52 13.09 25.58
C ASP A 335 -22.27 12.36 26.91
N GLN A 336 -23.24 12.40 27.82
CA GLN A 336 -23.17 11.75 29.12
C GLN A 336 -23.43 10.25 29.05
N VAL A 337 -24.28 9.82 28.10
CA VAL A 337 -24.75 8.44 28.00
C VAL A 337 -23.84 7.60 27.10
N PHE A 338 -23.42 8.15 25.96
CA PHE A 338 -22.73 7.39 24.91
C PHE A 338 -21.26 7.80 24.70
N LEU A 339 -20.88 9.04 25.06
CA LEU A 339 -19.48 9.51 24.94
C LEU A 339 -18.70 9.47 26.26
N ALA A 340 -19.39 9.29 27.40
CA ALA A 340 -18.75 9.23 28.70
C ALA A 340 -17.82 8.02 28.82
N GLY A 341 -16.61 8.24 29.35
CA GLY A 341 -15.61 7.20 29.59
C GLY A 341 -14.56 7.02 28.48
N GLY A 342 -14.66 7.77 27.37
CA GLY A 342 -13.61 7.76 26.34
C GLY A 342 -13.47 6.40 25.67
N PHE A 343 -14.61 5.80 25.29
CA PHE A 343 -14.63 4.51 24.61
C PHE A 343 -14.50 4.68 23.10
N ARG A 344 -13.96 3.64 22.49
CA ARG A 344 -13.89 3.44 21.06
C ARG A 344 -14.68 2.16 20.74
N LEU A 345 -15.69 2.26 19.88
CA LEU A 345 -16.62 1.18 19.56
C LEU A 345 -16.25 0.47 18.26
N THR A 346 -16.36 -0.85 18.25
CA THR A 346 -16.28 -1.69 17.06
C THR A 346 -17.62 -2.39 16.83
N LEU A 347 -18.20 -2.28 15.65
CA LEU A 347 -19.50 -2.90 15.36
C LEU A 347 -19.33 -4.40 15.04
N GLU A 348 -19.84 -5.27 15.91
CA GLU A 348 -19.70 -6.72 15.73
C GLU A 348 -20.85 -7.32 14.94
N SER A 349 -22.09 -6.93 15.27
CA SER A 349 -23.26 -7.47 14.57
C SER A 349 -24.48 -6.56 14.72
N VAL A 350 -25.30 -6.52 13.68
CA VAL A 350 -26.65 -5.94 13.69
C VAL A 350 -27.68 -7.03 13.45
N ASP A 351 -28.67 -7.11 14.34
CA ASP A 351 -29.84 -7.98 14.28
C ASP A 351 -31.09 -7.16 14.00
N GLY A 352 -31.23 -6.71 12.75
CA GLY A 352 -32.28 -5.77 12.34
C GLY A 352 -33.62 -6.41 12.00
N GLU A 353 -33.64 -7.71 11.73
CA GLU A 353 -34.83 -8.45 11.26
C GLU A 353 -35.53 -9.24 12.37
N SER A 354 -35.03 -9.20 13.60
CA SER A 354 -35.65 -9.90 14.74
C SER A 354 -36.81 -9.12 15.34
N ASP A 355 -37.64 -9.80 16.14
CA ASP A 355 -38.78 -9.20 16.84
C ASP A 355 -38.37 -8.05 17.79
N ARG A 356 -37.11 -8.05 18.23
CA ARG A 356 -36.50 -6.99 19.04
C ARG A 356 -35.15 -6.63 18.43
N PRO A 357 -35.13 -5.72 17.45
CA PRO A 357 -33.91 -5.35 16.77
C PRO A 357 -32.83 -4.83 17.72
N THR A 358 -31.61 -5.33 17.58
CA THR A 358 -30.47 -4.92 18.41
C THR A 358 -29.20 -4.86 17.58
N PHE A 359 -28.17 -4.21 18.11
CA PHE A 359 -26.81 -4.38 17.61
C PHE A 359 -25.83 -4.52 18.77
N THR A 360 -24.73 -5.22 18.51
CA THR A 360 -23.68 -5.50 19.48
C THR A 360 -22.40 -4.83 19.04
N VAL A 361 -21.74 -4.17 19.99
CA VAL A 361 -20.44 -3.52 19.81
C VAL A 361 -19.44 -4.07 20.82
N LEU A 362 -18.17 -4.00 20.43
CA LEU A 362 -17.04 -4.12 21.32
C LEU A 362 -16.57 -2.72 21.72
N ALA A 363 -16.66 -2.37 23.01
CA ALA A 363 -16.23 -1.09 23.54
C ALA A 363 -14.84 -1.21 24.16
N THR A 364 -13.87 -0.49 23.59
CA THR A 364 -12.49 -0.42 24.08
C THR A 364 -12.28 0.88 24.84
N ASP A 365 -11.88 0.80 26.11
CA ASP A 365 -11.50 1.93 26.93
C ASP A 365 -10.13 2.46 26.49
N MET A 366 -10.07 3.72 26.07
CA MET A 366 -8.83 4.32 25.57
C MET A 366 -7.78 4.59 26.64
N SER A 367 -8.17 4.62 27.91
CA SER A 367 -7.27 4.86 29.05
C SER A 367 -6.68 3.58 29.62
N THR A 368 -7.49 2.52 29.71
CA THR A 368 -7.08 1.24 30.32
C THR A 368 -6.77 0.15 29.31
N GLY A 369 -7.24 0.29 28.06
CA GLY A 369 -7.23 -0.79 27.06
C GLY A 369 -8.23 -1.91 27.38
N GLY A 370 -9.05 -1.75 28.42
CA GLY A 370 -10.09 -2.71 28.78
C GLY A 370 -11.14 -2.82 27.68
N VAL A 371 -11.62 -4.04 27.45
CA VAL A 371 -12.59 -4.32 26.39
C VAL A 371 -13.84 -4.96 26.99
N ASP A 372 -15.01 -4.44 26.64
CA ASP A 372 -16.31 -4.96 27.07
C ASP A 372 -17.31 -5.00 25.91
N ARG A 373 -18.23 -5.97 25.91
CA ARG A 373 -19.22 -6.18 24.87
C ARG A 373 -20.56 -5.57 25.27
N ARG A 374 -21.08 -4.65 24.46
CA ARG A 374 -22.34 -3.93 24.74
C ARG A 374 -23.37 -4.19 23.65
N THR A 375 -24.62 -4.40 24.06
CA THR A 375 -25.75 -4.57 23.14
C THR A 375 -26.73 -3.44 23.32
N PHE A 376 -27.12 -2.81 22.22
CA PHE A 376 -28.05 -1.68 22.22
C PHE A 376 -29.34 -2.03 21.47
N PRO A 377 -30.51 -1.62 21.99
CA PRO A 377 -31.78 -1.78 21.30
C PRO A 377 -31.91 -0.78 20.14
N LEU A 378 -32.56 -1.24 19.06
CA LEU A 378 -33.00 -0.42 17.94
C LEU A 378 -34.53 -0.32 17.98
N ILE A 379 -35.04 0.90 18.18
CA ILE A 379 -36.47 1.19 18.33
C ILE A 379 -36.91 2.12 17.19
N GLN A 380 -38.12 1.94 16.69
CA GLN A 380 -38.68 2.84 15.69
C GLN A 380 -39.44 3.99 16.37
N GLU A 381 -39.00 5.23 16.15
CA GLU A 381 -39.69 6.46 16.57
C GLU A 381 -39.99 7.30 15.32
N ASP A 382 -41.25 7.70 15.14
CA ASP A 382 -41.70 8.51 13.99
C ASP A 382 -41.32 7.93 12.62
N GLY A 383 -41.29 6.60 12.50
CA GLY A 383 -40.92 5.90 11.27
C GLY A 383 -39.41 5.73 11.05
N GLU A 384 -38.57 6.29 11.90
CA GLU A 384 -37.11 6.18 11.85
C GLU A 384 -36.57 5.24 12.94
N TRP A 385 -35.51 4.50 12.62
CA TRP A 385 -34.81 3.67 13.60
C TRP A 385 -33.91 4.53 14.50
N ARG A 386 -33.91 4.23 15.80
CA ARG A 386 -33.18 4.95 16.85
C ARG A 386 -32.48 4.00 17.81
N VAL A 387 -31.37 4.45 18.38
CA VAL A 387 -30.64 3.79 19.48
C VAL A 387 -31.09 4.39 20.80
N CYS A 388 -31.65 3.58 21.70
CA CYS A 388 -31.99 4.02 23.04
C CYS A 388 -30.96 3.49 24.04
N SER A 389 -30.69 4.24 25.10
CA SER A 389 -30.02 3.67 26.28
C SER A 389 -30.91 2.62 26.93
N LEU A 390 -30.29 1.55 27.45
CA LEU A 390 -30.96 0.50 28.21
C LEU A 390 -31.54 1.01 29.54
#